data_AF-A0A7V8AG13-F1
#
_entry.id   AF-A0A7V8AG13-F1
#
_cell.length_a   1.000
_cell.length_b   1.000
_cell.length_c   1.000
_cell.angle_alpha   90.00
_cell.angle_beta   90.00
_cell.angle_gamma   90.00
#
_symmetry.space_group_name_H-M   'P 1'
#
loop_
_entity.id
_entity.type
_entity.pdbx_description
1 polymer ?
#
loop_
_entity_poly.entity_id
_entity_poly.type
_entity_poly.pdbx_seq_one_letter_code
_entity_poly.pdbx_strand_id
1 'polypeptide(L)'
;MTTAAVFSVVLSSFVSHERADKRELAGLMIKRAQKTLMGYVSAVPGEAAYMPGTPQVGRWPASATAGWSLRGGGSPGVRHDISSLLIGTDLQVPGVACAWGQTCHFVYYVINQNCGLGTGDTVACKQVIFDIRYAN
;
A
#
# COMPACT_ATOMS: atom_id res chain seq x y z
N MET A 1 55.33 18.11 -27.06
CA MET A 1 53.87 18.04 -27.27
C MET A 1 53.31 17.08 -26.23
N THR A 2 52.46 17.55 -25.33
CA THR A 2 51.73 16.70 -24.38
C THR A 2 50.32 17.26 -24.25
N THR A 3 49.38 16.42 -24.63
CA THR A 3 47.96 16.64 -24.84
C THR A 3 47.24 16.81 -23.51
N ALA A 4 46.46 17.89 -23.35
CA ALA A 4 45.50 18.01 -22.26
C ALA A 4 44.16 17.41 -22.72
N ALA A 5 43.70 16.35 -22.06
CA ALA A 5 42.36 15.80 -22.29
C ALA A 5 41.36 16.49 -21.35
N VAL A 6 40.36 17.15 -21.93
CA VAL A 6 39.24 17.76 -21.20
C VAL A 6 38.18 16.68 -21.02
N PHE A 7 37.98 16.22 -19.78
CA PHE A 7 36.86 15.36 -19.43
C PHE A 7 35.61 16.23 -19.22
N SER A 8 34.70 16.22 -20.20
CA SER A 8 33.34 16.72 -20.00
C SER A 8 32.49 15.59 -19.43
N VAL A 9 32.21 15.65 -18.13
CA VAL A 9 31.19 14.80 -17.52
C VAL A 9 29.85 15.48 -17.76
N VAL A 10 29.20 15.12 -18.87
CA VAL A 10 27.78 15.42 -19.05
C VAL A 10 27.02 14.46 -18.15
N LEU A 11 26.78 14.87 -16.91
CA LEU A 11 25.79 14.25 -16.04
C LEU A 11 24.42 14.46 -16.70
N SER A 12 24.00 13.46 -17.47
CA SER A 12 22.62 13.30 -17.92
C SER A 12 21.73 13.11 -16.69
N SER A 13 21.38 14.21 -16.04
CA SER A 13 20.32 14.27 -15.03
C SER A 13 18.97 14.40 -15.73
N PHE A 14 18.67 13.47 -16.63
CA PHE A 14 17.31 13.14 -16.99
C PHE A 14 16.90 11.93 -16.14
N VAL A 15 16.82 12.11 -14.83
CA VAL A 15 15.82 11.33 -14.09
C VAL A 15 14.50 11.84 -14.67
N SER A 16 13.90 11.08 -15.59
CA SER A 16 12.77 11.58 -16.39
C SER A 16 11.71 12.14 -15.44
N HIS A 17 11.24 13.36 -15.70
CA HIS A 17 10.20 14.01 -14.91
C HIS A 17 9.01 13.04 -14.67
N GLU A 18 8.67 12.22 -15.67
CA GLU A 18 7.65 11.16 -15.54
C GLU A 18 7.91 10.18 -14.40
N ARG A 19 9.16 9.77 -14.12
CA ARG A 19 9.47 8.89 -12.99
C ARG A 19 9.31 9.60 -11.65
N ALA A 20 9.61 10.90 -11.59
CA ALA A 20 9.38 11.70 -10.40
C ALA A 20 7.88 11.86 -10.13
N ASP A 21 7.10 12.17 -11.17
CA ASP A 21 5.64 12.36 -11.09
C ASP A 21 4.93 11.06 -10.68
N LYS A 22 5.32 9.91 -11.25
CA LYS A 22 4.78 8.59 -10.85
C LYS A 22 5.10 8.27 -9.39
N ARG A 23 6.29 8.62 -8.90
CA ARG A 23 6.66 8.42 -7.49
C ARG A 23 5.84 9.30 -6.56
N GLU A 24 5.59 10.55 -6.93
CA GLU A 24 4.73 11.45 -6.16
C GLU A 24 3.28 10.95 -6.13
N LEU A 25 2.76 10.51 -7.27
CA LEU A 25 1.42 9.95 -7.38
C LEU A 25 1.29 8.66 -6.56
N ALA A 26 2.27 7.77 -6.61
CA ALA A 26 2.35 6.58 -5.75
C ALA A 26 2.35 6.96 -4.26
N GLY A 27 3.12 7.97 -3.87
CA GLY A 27 3.12 8.51 -2.50
C GLY A 27 1.75 9.06 -2.08
N LEU A 28 1.04 9.72 -2.99
CA LEU A 28 -0.31 10.22 -2.75
C LEU A 28 -1.32 9.08 -2.58
N MET A 29 -1.19 8.00 -3.37
CA MET A 29 -2.01 6.80 -3.22
C MET A 29 -1.80 6.11 -1.89
N ILE A 30 -0.54 6.00 -1.43
CA ILE A 30 -0.23 5.47 -0.08
C ILE A 30 -0.86 6.35 1.00
N LYS A 31 -0.73 7.68 0.91
CA LYS A 31 -1.37 8.60 1.88
C LYS A 31 -2.88 8.48 1.91
N ARG A 32 -3.52 8.33 0.73
CA ARG A 32 -4.96 8.10 0.62
C ARG A 32 -5.34 6.79 1.31
N ALA A 33 -4.61 5.72 1.01
CA ALA A 33 -4.82 4.41 1.63
C ALA A 33 -4.68 4.45 3.15
N GLN A 34 -3.64 5.12 3.66
CA GLN A 34 -3.43 5.32 5.09
C GLN A 34 -4.61 6.04 5.75
N LYS A 35 -5.09 7.15 5.17
CA LYS A 35 -6.25 7.88 5.69
C LYS A 35 -7.51 7.02 5.71
N THR A 36 -7.73 6.20 4.68
CA THR A 36 -8.87 5.28 4.64
C THR A 36 -8.75 4.21 5.72
N LEU A 37 -7.56 3.62 5.91
CA LEU A 37 -7.33 2.61 6.95
C LEU A 37 -7.48 3.18 8.37
N MET A 38 -7.08 4.44 8.61
CA MET A 38 -7.34 5.13 9.88
C MET A 38 -8.83 5.18 10.21
N GLY A 39 -9.70 5.35 9.21
CA GLY A 39 -11.15 5.31 9.40
C GLY A 39 -11.72 3.95 9.80
N TYR A 40 -10.95 2.86 9.61
CA TYR A 40 -11.34 1.51 10.01
C TYR A 40 -10.79 1.08 11.37
N VAL A 41 -9.94 1.90 12.01
CA VAL A 41 -9.35 1.59 13.32
C VAL A 41 -10.40 1.49 14.42
N SER A 42 -11.53 2.19 14.29
CA SER A 42 -12.68 2.09 15.21
C SER A 42 -13.63 0.91 14.92
N ALA A 43 -13.39 0.13 13.87
CA ALA A 43 -14.25 -1.00 13.50
C ALA A 43 -13.66 -2.33 14.00
N VAL A 44 -13.28 -2.41 15.28
CA VAL A 44 -12.55 -3.55 15.87
C VAL A 44 -13.50 -4.69 16.23
N PRO A 45 -13.13 -5.96 15.98
CA PRO A 45 -13.80 -7.12 16.56
C PRO A 45 -13.90 -7.03 18.08
N GLY A 46 -15.10 -6.78 18.61
CA GLY A 46 -15.36 -6.63 20.05
C GLY A 46 -16.13 -5.37 20.44
N GLU A 47 -16.23 -4.37 19.55
CA GLU A 47 -17.11 -3.21 19.76
C GLU A 47 -18.55 -3.51 19.33
N ALA A 48 -19.55 -2.90 19.99
CA ALA A 48 -20.97 -3.11 19.69
C ALA A 48 -21.34 -2.75 18.23
N ALA A 49 -20.56 -1.89 17.58
CA ALA A 49 -20.70 -1.53 16.17
C ALA A 49 -20.09 -2.56 15.21
N TYR A 50 -19.29 -3.50 15.71
CA TYR A 50 -18.69 -4.57 14.92
C TYR A 50 -19.67 -5.75 14.81
N MET A 51 -20.23 -5.94 13.62
CA MET A 51 -21.05 -7.11 13.30
C MET A 51 -20.24 -8.08 12.44
N PRO A 52 -19.64 -9.14 13.02
CA PRO A 52 -18.93 -10.15 12.25
C PRO A 52 -19.92 -10.82 11.28
N GLY A 53 -19.59 -10.83 9.99
CA GLY A 53 -20.42 -11.44 8.94
C GLY A 53 -21.29 -10.47 8.13
N THR A 54 -21.33 -9.18 8.48
CA THR A 54 -21.87 -8.18 7.54
C THR A 54 -20.80 -7.84 6.49
N PRO A 55 -21.09 -7.95 5.18
CA PRO A 55 -20.08 -7.78 4.13
C PRO A 55 -19.52 -6.35 4.00
N GLN A 56 -20.04 -5.39 4.77
CA GLN A 56 -19.79 -3.96 4.63
C GLN A 56 -19.13 -3.30 5.86
N VAL A 57 -19.21 -3.88 7.05
CA VAL A 57 -18.64 -3.23 8.25
C VAL A 57 -17.13 -3.44 8.29
N GLY A 58 -16.39 -2.34 8.22
CA GLY A 58 -14.93 -2.34 8.28
C GLY A 58 -14.22 -2.94 7.06
N ARG A 59 -14.96 -3.34 6.01
CA ARG A 59 -14.40 -3.78 4.73
C ARG A 59 -14.19 -2.58 3.82
N TRP A 60 -13.01 -2.50 3.22
CA TRP A 60 -12.68 -1.53 2.20
C TRP A 60 -13.12 -2.07 0.85
N PRO A 61 -14.05 -1.42 0.13
CA PRO A 61 -14.50 -1.91 -1.18
C PRO A 61 -13.40 -2.06 -2.23
N ALA A 62 -12.30 -1.29 -2.11
CA ALA A 62 -11.15 -1.44 -2.98
C ALA A 62 -10.35 -2.72 -2.71
N SER A 63 -10.54 -3.36 -1.56
CA SER A 63 -9.87 -4.60 -1.23
C SER A 63 -10.56 -5.79 -1.90
N ALA A 64 -9.82 -6.45 -2.80
CA ALA A 64 -10.20 -7.75 -3.34
C ALA A 64 -10.12 -8.86 -2.28
N THR A 65 -9.48 -8.58 -1.14
CA THR A 65 -9.40 -9.52 -0.02
C THR A 65 -10.69 -9.48 0.80
N ALA A 66 -11.30 -10.65 1.01
CA ALA A 66 -12.52 -10.77 1.80
C ALA A 66 -12.27 -10.49 3.29
N GLY A 67 -13.28 -9.91 3.94
CA GLY A 67 -13.31 -9.65 5.37
C GLY A 67 -12.94 -8.21 5.76
N TRP A 68 -12.59 -8.05 7.03
CA TRP A 68 -12.25 -6.76 7.64
C TRP A 68 -10.90 -6.24 7.13
N SER A 69 -10.80 -4.95 6.82
CA SER A 69 -9.60 -4.34 6.21
C SER A 69 -8.39 -4.32 7.12
N LEU A 70 -8.59 -4.28 8.43
CA LEU A 70 -7.51 -4.37 9.42
C LEU A 70 -7.36 -5.77 9.99
N ARG A 71 -7.95 -6.79 9.33
CA ARG A 71 -7.69 -8.19 9.66
C ARG A 71 -6.20 -8.45 9.47
N GLY A 72 -5.50 -8.69 10.58
CA GLY A 72 -4.08 -9.01 10.61
C GLY A 72 -3.80 -10.39 11.20
N GLY A 73 -2.54 -10.79 11.16
CA GLY A 73 -2.04 -12.05 11.70
C GLY A 73 -0.61 -11.92 12.23
N GLY A 74 0.00 -13.03 12.62
CA GLY A 74 1.44 -13.06 12.92
C GLY A 74 2.28 -12.77 11.68
N SER A 75 3.57 -12.45 11.85
CA SER A 75 4.49 -12.18 10.73
C SER A 75 4.47 -13.33 9.71
N PRO A 76 4.31 -13.07 8.39
CA PRO A 76 4.45 -11.78 7.70
C PRO A 76 3.17 -10.90 7.63
N GLY A 77 2.10 -11.28 8.32
CA GLY A 77 0.82 -10.59 8.35
C GLY A 77 -0.18 -11.12 7.32
N VAL A 78 -1.34 -10.46 7.26
CA VAL A 78 -2.38 -10.75 6.26
C VAL A 78 -2.27 -9.75 5.13
N ARG A 79 -2.14 -10.25 3.89
CA ARG A 79 -2.13 -9.42 2.68
C ARG A 79 -3.54 -8.99 2.30
N HIS A 80 -3.69 -7.72 1.98
CA HIS A 80 -4.87 -7.13 1.39
C HIS A 80 -4.51 -6.49 0.06
N ASP A 81 -5.18 -6.93 -1.00
CA ASP A 81 -4.95 -6.43 -2.36
C ASP A 81 -5.91 -5.29 -2.69
N ILE A 82 -5.37 -4.09 -2.88
CA ILE A 82 -6.09 -2.86 -3.25
C ILE A 82 -5.63 -2.34 -4.61
N SER A 83 -5.14 -3.23 -5.47
CA SER A 83 -4.64 -2.88 -6.80
C SER A 83 -5.71 -2.25 -7.70
N SER A 84 -7.00 -2.39 -7.35
CA SER A 84 -8.09 -1.67 -8.00
C SER A 84 -7.94 -0.14 -7.94
N LEU A 85 -7.20 0.38 -6.95
CA LEU A 85 -6.90 1.82 -6.84
C LEU A 85 -5.93 2.33 -7.90
N LEU A 86 -5.17 1.43 -8.53
CA LEU A 86 -4.28 1.78 -9.63
C LEU A 86 -5.01 1.82 -10.97
N ILE A 87 -6.21 1.25 -11.07
CA ILE A 87 -6.94 1.14 -12.33
C ILE A 87 -7.33 2.53 -12.82
N GLY A 88 -6.98 2.84 -14.07
CA GLY A 88 -7.25 4.13 -14.72
C GLY A 88 -6.31 5.26 -14.28
N THR A 89 -5.20 4.94 -13.61
CA THR A 89 -4.17 5.91 -13.24
C THR A 89 -2.92 5.75 -14.10
N ASP A 90 -2.06 6.76 -14.15
CA ASP A 90 -0.77 6.70 -14.87
C ASP A 90 0.23 5.70 -14.27
N LEU A 91 -0.13 5.03 -13.16
CA LEU A 91 0.63 3.95 -12.54
C LEU A 91 0.34 2.57 -13.15
N GLN A 92 -0.74 2.47 -13.93
CA GLN A 92 -1.14 1.26 -14.63
C GLN A 92 -0.67 1.34 -16.10
N VAL A 93 -0.15 0.24 -16.64
CA VAL A 93 -0.01 0.13 -18.11
C VAL A 93 -1.40 -0.02 -18.71
N PRO A 94 -1.82 0.85 -19.66
CA PRO A 94 -3.13 0.74 -20.29
C PRO A 94 -3.41 -0.67 -20.80
N GLY A 95 -4.55 -1.24 -20.41
CA GLY A 95 -4.96 -2.60 -20.80
C GLY A 95 -4.36 -3.75 -19.97
N VAL A 96 -3.48 -3.47 -18.99
CA VAL A 96 -2.91 -4.50 -18.10
C VAL A 96 -3.54 -4.43 -16.71
N ALA A 97 -4.08 -5.54 -16.21
CA ALA A 97 -4.64 -5.58 -14.86
C ALA A 97 -3.55 -5.49 -13.79
N CYS A 98 -3.70 -4.56 -12.84
CA CYS A 98 -2.88 -4.55 -11.63
C CYS A 98 -3.47 -5.50 -10.58
N ALA A 99 -2.65 -6.42 -10.09
CA ALA A 99 -2.98 -7.35 -9.01
C ALA A 99 -1.69 -7.92 -8.44
N TRP A 100 -1.72 -8.43 -7.22
CA TRP A 100 -0.56 -9.11 -6.65
C TRP A 100 -0.01 -10.21 -7.59
N GLY A 101 1.30 -10.17 -7.83
CA GLY A 101 1.98 -11.09 -8.75
C GLY A 101 1.97 -10.67 -10.22
N GLN A 102 1.36 -9.53 -10.56
CA GLN A 102 1.37 -8.96 -11.91
C GLN A 102 2.46 -7.89 -12.08
N THR A 103 2.47 -7.21 -13.22
CA THR A 103 3.42 -6.13 -13.56
C THR A 103 3.28 -4.91 -12.64
N CYS A 104 2.07 -4.66 -12.15
CA CYS A 104 1.75 -3.63 -11.16
C CYS A 104 0.86 -4.21 -10.07
N HIS A 105 1.04 -3.74 -8.84
CA HIS A 105 0.22 -4.09 -7.69
C HIS A 105 0.22 -2.97 -6.66
N PHE A 106 -0.86 -2.89 -5.89
CA PHE A 106 -0.89 -2.11 -4.68
C PHE A 106 -1.52 -2.97 -3.58
N VAL A 107 -0.70 -3.40 -2.64
CA VAL A 107 -1.12 -4.25 -1.53
C VAL A 107 -0.68 -3.65 -0.21
N TYR A 108 -1.31 -4.09 0.86
CA TYR A 108 -0.82 -3.85 2.21
C TYR A 108 -0.87 -5.09 3.06
N TYR A 109 0.03 -5.18 4.03
CA TYR A 109 0.12 -6.25 4.99
C TYR A 109 -0.27 -5.72 6.36
N VAL A 110 -1.18 -6.42 7.03
CA VAL A 110 -1.57 -6.11 8.40
C VAL A 110 -0.98 -7.16 9.33
N ILE A 111 -0.09 -6.71 10.21
CA ILE A 111 0.59 -7.53 11.21
C ILE A 111 0.03 -7.17 12.58
N ASN A 112 -0.33 -8.19 13.34
CA ASN A 112 -0.72 -8.08 14.74
C ASN A 112 0.54 -7.91 15.58
N GLN A 113 0.60 -6.83 16.35
CA GLN A 113 1.75 -6.47 17.18
C GLN A 113 1.29 -6.35 18.64
N ASN A 114 2.11 -6.85 19.56
CA ASN A 114 1.89 -6.58 20.98
C ASN A 114 2.45 -5.19 21.30
N CYS A 115 1.58 -4.25 21.65
CA CYS A 115 1.97 -2.88 21.99
C CYS A 115 2.16 -2.64 23.49
N GLY A 116 2.16 -3.68 24.32
CA GLY A 116 2.46 -3.55 25.76
C GLY A 116 1.41 -2.78 26.56
N LEU A 117 0.23 -2.51 25.99
CA LEU A 117 -0.87 -1.77 26.63
C LEU A 117 -1.65 -2.61 27.67
N GLY A 118 -1.03 -3.66 28.24
CA GLY A 118 -1.57 -4.43 29.36
C GLY A 118 -2.77 -5.33 29.05
N THR A 119 -3.31 -5.34 27.83
CA THR A 119 -4.51 -6.13 27.50
C THR A 119 -4.23 -7.59 27.15
N GLY A 120 -2.96 -7.99 27.00
CA GLY A 120 -2.57 -9.33 26.54
C GLY A 120 -3.03 -9.67 25.11
N ASP A 121 -3.81 -8.79 24.49
CA ASP A 121 -4.46 -9.02 23.23
C ASP A 121 -3.54 -8.59 22.09
N THR A 122 -2.91 -9.58 21.45
CA THR A 122 -2.10 -9.39 20.23
C THR A 122 -2.90 -8.77 19.08
N VAL A 123 -4.23 -8.70 19.18
CA VAL A 123 -5.12 -8.12 18.17
C VAL A 123 -5.25 -6.61 18.31
N ALA A 124 -4.91 -6.01 19.47
CA ALA A 124 -5.16 -4.61 19.77
C ALA A 124 -4.33 -3.63 18.91
N CYS A 125 -3.07 -3.96 18.60
CA CYS A 125 -2.21 -3.11 17.78
C CYS A 125 -1.92 -3.75 16.43
N LYS A 126 -2.05 -2.94 15.39
CA LYS A 126 -1.83 -3.34 14.00
C LYS A 126 -0.69 -2.51 13.41
N GLN A 127 0.29 -3.19 12.83
CA GLN A 127 1.24 -2.57 11.92
C GLN A 127 0.76 -2.80 10.49
N VAL A 128 0.69 -1.72 9.72
CA VAL A 128 0.34 -1.78 8.30
C VAL A 128 1.57 -1.44 7.46
N ILE A 129 1.91 -2.32 6.54
CA ILE A 129 3.02 -2.13 5.60
C ILE A 129 2.45 -2.08 4.19
N PHE A 130 2.67 -0.97 3.48
CA PHE A 130 2.24 -0.81 2.10
C PHE A 130 3.34 -1.28 1.14
N ASP A 131 2.94 -1.98 0.09
CA ASP A 131 3.79 -2.37 -1.02
C ASP A 131 3.08 -1.98 -2.32
N ILE A 132 3.73 -1.09 -3.07
CA ILE A 132 3.24 -0.61 -4.36
C ILE A 132 4.32 -0.84 -5.41
N ARG A 133 3.91 -1.50 -6.49
CA ARG A 133 4.67 -1.63 -7.73
C ARG A 133 3.84 -1.05 -8.85
N TYR A 134 4.40 -0.08 -9.55
CA TYR A 134 3.75 0.57 -10.69
C TYR A 134 4.58 0.38 -11.95
N ALA A 135 3.92 0.59 -13.08
CA ALA A 135 4.56 0.51 -14.39
C ALA A 135 5.67 1.56 -14.52
N ASN A 136 6.81 1.15 -15.09
CA ASN A 136 7.89 2.07 -15.45
C ASN A 136 7.41 3.16 -16.40
#